data_AF-A0A3Q2U0D0-F1
#
_entry.id   AF-A0A3Q2U0D0-F1
#
_cell.length_a   1.000
_cell.length_b   1.000
_cell.length_c   1.000
_cell.angle_alpha   90.00
_cell.angle_beta   90.00
_cell.angle_gamma   90.00
#
_symmetry.space_group_name_H-M   'P 1'
#
loop_
_entity.id
_entity.type
_entity.pdbx_description
1 polymer ?
#
loop_
_entity_poly.entity_id
_entity_poly.type
_entity_poly.pdbx_seq_one_letter_code
_entity_poly.pdbx_strand_id
1 'polypeptide(L)'
;MSSYLAQEVHLARRHEEILSQRSALLQQMETYLGDKKTKKTWQTQAADAARRRNAALLNDIEAAEKKLQERMYLLPHPDTVKLETLYWASVKESLPNWEEFLLGRAEYPIGIKKLKTTKQNISYPEEDSQKQIL
;
A
#
# COMPACT_ATOMS: atom_id res chain seq x y z
N MET A 1 -70.65 35.19 -46.40
CA MET A 1 -70.45 35.04 -44.93
C MET A 1 -69.79 33.72 -44.53
N SER A 2 -70.02 32.60 -45.23
CA SER A 2 -69.44 31.28 -44.89
C SER A 2 -67.89 31.22 -44.87
N SER A 3 -67.20 31.95 -45.76
CA SER A 3 -65.72 31.95 -45.85
C SER A 3 -65.02 32.53 -44.61
N TYR A 4 -65.59 33.56 -43.98
CA TYR A 4 -65.00 34.22 -42.82
C TYR A 4 -65.10 33.32 -41.58
N LEU A 5 -66.25 32.69 -41.38
CA LEU A 5 -66.47 31.74 -40.30
C LEU A 5 -65.51 30.54 -40.39
N ALA A 6 -65.27 30.00 -41.59
CA ALA A 6 -64.32 28.91 -41.79
C ALA A 6 -62.89 29.31 -41.40
N GLN A 7 -62.51 30.56 -41.66
CA GLN A 7 -61.19 31.10 -41.31
C GLN A 7 -61.04 31.28 -39.79
N GLU A 8 -62.05 31.80 -39.10
CA GLU A 8 -62.03 31.95 -37.64
C GLU A 8 -61.94 30.59 -36.93
N VAL A 9 -62.67 29.59 -37.41
CA VAL A 9 -62.60 28.21 -36.88
C VAL A 9 -61.20 27.63 -37.07
N HIS A 10 -60.56 27.87 -38.22
CA HIS A 10 -59.18 27.44 -38.45
C HIS A 10 -58.21 28.17 -37.50
N LEU A 11 -58.37 29.48 -37.32
CA LEU A 11 -57.50 30.27 -36.45
C LEU A 11 -57.62 29.81 -34.98
N ALA A 12 -58.83 29.58 -34.51
CA ALA A 12 -59.09 29.03 -33.18
C ALA A 12 -58.41 27.67 -32.98
N ARG A 13 -58.52 26.76 -33.96
CA ARG A 13 -57.83 25.45 -33.88
C ARG A 13 -56.31 25.60 -33.77
N ARG A 14 -55.72 26.51 -34.55
CA ARG A 14 -54.27 26.80 -34.48
C ARG A 14 -53.88 27.41 -33.14
N HIS A 15 -54.74 28.26 -32.58
CA HIS A 15 -54.52 28.84 -31.27
C HIS A 15 -54.50 27.78 -30.17
N GLU A 16 -55.47 26.86 -30.18
CA GLU A 16 -55.51 25.74 -29.25
C GLU A 16 -54.28 24.83 -29.37
N GLU A 17 -53.81 24.57 -30.60
CA GLU A 17 -52.54 23.85 -30.82
C GLU A 17 -51.35 24.58 -30.18
N ILE A 18 -51.24 25.89 -30.36
CA ILE A 18 -50.16 26.70 -29.78
C ILE A 18 -50.24 26.66 -28.25
N LEU A 19 -51.44 26.80 -27.68
CA LEU A 19 -51.63 26.73 -26.23
C LEU A 19 -51.28 25.36 -25.67
N SER A 20 -51.70 24.28 -26.35
CA SER A 20 -51.36 22.90 -26.00
C SER A 20 -49.84 22.70 -25.99
N GLN A 21 -49.15 23.08 -27.06
CA GLN A 21 -47.68 22.97 -27.16
C GLN A 21 -46.98 23.77 -26.05
N ARG A 22 -47.43 25.00 -25.80
CA ARG A 22 -46.87 25.84 -24.73
C ARG A 22 -47.05 25.20 -23.36
N SER A 23 -48.22 24.63 -23.08
CA SER A 23 -48.50 23.97 -21.80
C SER A 23 -47.60 22.76 -21.59
N ALA A 24 -47.42 21.92 -22.62
CA ALA A 24 -46.55 20.76 -22.57
C ALA A 24 -45.08 21.15 -22.34
N LEU A 25 -44.59 22.18 -23.05
CA LEU A 25 -43.23 22.68 -22.86
C LEU A 25 -43.01 23.23 -21.46
N LEU A 26 -43.95 24.00 -20.92
CA LEU A 26 -43.85 24.53 -19.56
C LEU A 26 -43.79 23.41 -18.51
N GLN A 27 -44.61 22.37 -18.67
CA GLN A 27 -44.58 21.21 -17.78
C GLN A 27 -43.25 20.45 -17.88
N GLN A 28 -42.68 20.30 -19.07
CA GLN A 28 -41.35 19.71 -19.25
C GLN A 28 -40.25 20.55 -18.59
N MET A 29 -40.32 21.87 -18.69
CA MET A 29 -39.35 22.76 -18.04
C MET A 29 -39.45 22.70 -16.52
N GLU A 30 -40.67 22.67 -15.97
CA GLU A 30 -40.90 22.56 -14.53
C GLU A 30 -40.39 21.23 -13.96
N THR A 31 -40.70 20.12 -14.62
CA THR A 31 -40.22 18.78 -14.23
C THR A 31 -38.69 18.70 -14.28
N TYR A 32 -38.07 19.19 -15.36
CA TYR A 32 -36.61 19.22 -15.48
C TYR A 32 -35.93 20.04 -14.38
N LEU A 33 -36.49 21.22 -14.03
CA LEU A 33 -35.97 22.04 -12.94
C LEU A 33 -36.13 21.35 -11.58
N GLY A 34 -37.26 20.69 -11.35
CA GLY A 34 -37.52 19.88 -10.16
C GLY A 34 -36.48 18.77 -10.00
N ASP A 35 -36.27 17.96 -11.03
CA ASP A 35 -35.32 16.85 -11.05
C ASP A 35 -33.87 17.32 -10.86
N LYS A 36 -33.50 18.44 -11.49
CA LYS A 36 -32.17 19.03 -11.32
C LYS A 36 -31.96 19.48 -9.87
N LYS A 37 -32.98 20.06 -9.23
CA LYS A 37 -32.93 20.49 -7.83
C LYS A 37 -32.79 19.30 -6.89
N THR A 38 -33.61 18.26 -7.06
CA THR A 38 -33.55 17.05 -6.20
C THR A 38 -32.23 16.32 -6.37
N LYS A 39 -31.72 16.18 -7.60
CA LYS A 39 -30.40 15.58 -7.86
C LYS A 39 -29.28 16.34 -7.14
N LYS A 40 -29.30 17.67 -7.20
CA LYS A 40 -28.31 18.51 -6.50
C LYS A 40 -28.39 18.31 -4.99
N THR A 41 -29.60 18.28 -4.40
CA THR A 41 -29.75 18.06 -2.95
C THR A 41 -29.26 16.68 -2.51
N TRP A 42 -29.57 15.62 -3.26
CA TRP A 42 -29.08 14.27 -2.97
C TRP A 42 -27.56 14.19 -3.02
N GLN A 43 -26.94 14.84 -4.02
CA GLN A 43 -25.48 14.90 -4.14
C GLN A 43 -24.83 15.64 -2.98
N THR A 44 -25.38 16.80 -2.57
CA THR A 44 -24.86 17.55 -1.42
C THR A 44 -24.99 16.74 -0.13
N GLN A 45 -26.12 16.08 0.09
CA GLN A 45 -26.32 15.24 1.28
C GLN A 45 -25.34 14.06 1.31
N ALA A 46 -25.13 13.39 0.17
CA ALA A 46 -24.16 12.31 0.06
C ALA A 46 -22.72 12.79 0.32
N ALA A 47 -22.35 13.97 -0.22
CA ALA A 47 -21.04 14.58 0.01
C ALA A 47 -20.85 14.96 1.49
N ASP A 48 -21.86 15.53 2.14
CA ASP A 48 -21.81 15.89 3.56
C ASP A 48 -21.71 14.64 4.46
N ALA A 49 -22.46 13.58 4.15
CA ALA A 49 -22.38 12.31 4.85
C ALA A 49 -20.98 11.68 4.72
N ALA A 50 -20.42 11.67 3.50
CA ALA A 50 -19.07 11.20 3.24
C ALA A 50 -18.02 12.05 3.98
N ARG A 51 -18.18 13.38 3.99
CA ARG A 51 -17.31 14.31 4.72
C ARG A 51 -17.30 14.02 6.22
N ARG A 52 -18.47 13.81 6.84
CA ARG A 52 -18.57 13.47 8.26
C ARG A 52 -17.89 12.13 8.58
N ARG A 53 -18.14 11.11 7.77
CA ARG A 53 -17.47 9.80 7.90
C ARG A 53 -15.95 9.95 7.79
N ASN A 54 -15.46 10.68 6.78
CA ASN A 54 -14.04 10.85 6.56
C ASN A 54 -13.37 11.61 7.71
N ALA A 55 -14.03 12.62 8.28
CA ALA A 55 -13.53 13.33 9.45
C ALA A 55 -13.40 12.41 10.68
N ALA A 56 -14.39 11.54 10.92
CA ALA A 56 -14.33 10.56 12.01
C ALA A 56 -13.17 9.58 11.80
N LEU A 57 -13.05 9.01 10.59
CA LEU A 57 -11.96 8.09 10.26
C LEU A 57 -10.57 8.74 10.39
N LEU A 58 -10.44 10.01 9.99
CA LEU A 58 -9.18 10.72 10.11
C LEU A 58 -8.77 10.88 11.59
N ASN A 59 -9.72 11.23 12.45
CA ASN A 59 -9.48 11.32 13.90
C ASN A 59 -9.09 9.96 14.50
N ASP A 60 -9.75 8.88 14.08
CA ASP A 60 -9.44 7.52 14.54
C ASP A 60 -8.03 7.09 14.13
N ILE A 61 -7.62 7.43 12.89
CA ILE A 61 -6.26 7.18 12.38
C ILE A 61 -5.23 7.98 13.17
N GLU A 62 -5.47 9.26 13.42
CA GLU A 62 -4.57 10.12 14.20
C GLU A 62 -4.42 9.60 15.64
N ALA A 63 -5.52 9.13 16.26
CA ALA A 63 -5.47 8.53 17.59
C ALA A 63 -4.68 7.21 17.60
N ALA A 64 -4.85 6.38 16.57
CA ALA A 64 -4.10 5.13 16.43
C ALA A 64 -2.59 5.39 16.20
N GLU A 65 -2.26 6.41 15.40
CA GLU A 65 -0.87 6.84 15.15
C GLU A 65 -0.20 7.31 16.45
N LYS A 66 -0.84 8.21 17.20
CA LYS A 66 -0.31 8.69 18.49
C LYS A 66 -0.05 7.53 19.46
N LYS A 67 -1.00 6.60 19.57
CA LYS A 67 -0.86 5.41 20.42
C LYS A 67 0.29 4.50 19.97
N LEU A 68 0.49 4.35 18.66
CA LEU A 68 1.62 3.59 18.12
C LEU A 68 2.94 4.28 18.41
N GLN A 69 2.99 5.59 18.21
CA GLN A 69 4.18 6.41 18.44
C GLN A 69 4.58 6.41 19.92
N GLU A 70 3.62 6.53 20.84
CA GLU A 70 3.85 6.36 22.29
C GLU A 70 4.48 4.98 22.61
N ARG A 71 3.95 3.90 22.02
CA ARG A 71 4.52 2.55 22.22
C ARG A 71 5.93 2.43 21.67
N MET A 72 6.20 3.02 20.51
CA MET A 72 7.51 2.97 19.86
C MET A 72 8.59 3.70 20.67
N TYR A 73 8.26 4.83 21.30
CA TYR A 73 9.23 5.57 22.12
C TYR A 73 9.49 4.96 23.48
N LEU A 74 8.60 4.12 24.01
CA LEU A 74 8.73 3.59 25.37
C LEU A 74 9.65 2.38 25.47
N LEU A 75 9.69 1.48 24.47
CA LEU A 75 10.62 0.35 24.49
C LEU A 75 10.77 -0.33 23.12
N PRO A 76 11.99 -0.77 22.75
CA PRO A 76 12.17 -1.74 21.67
C PRO A 76 11.31 -2.99 21.92
N HIS A 77 10.87 -3.64 20.84
CA HIS A 77 10.03 -4.83 20.94
C HIS A 77 10.74 -5.94 21.76
N PRO A 78 10.07 -6.69 22.65
CA PRO A 78 10.69 -7.74 23.46
C PRO A 78 11.56 -8.71 22.66
N ASP A 79 11.15 -9.07 21.45
CA ASP A 79 11.93 -9.94 20.57
C ASP A 79 13.24 -9.29 20.11
N THR A 80 13.25 -7.97 19.86
CA THR A 80 14.49 -7.23 19.55
C THR A 80 15.45 -7.20 20.74
N VAL A 81 14.94 -6.98 21.95
CA VAL A 81 15.76 -7.00 23.17
C VAL A 81 16.32 -8.40 23.43
N LYS A 82 15.49 -9.43 23.24
CA LYS A 82 15.91 -10.83 23.38
C LYS A 82 16.98 -11.19 22.36
N LEU A 83 16.80 -10.79 21.10
CA LEU A 83 17.77 -11.03 20.03
C LEU A 83 19.10 -10.33 20.33
N GLU A 84 19.06 -9.07 20.75
CA GLU A 84 20.25 -8.32 21.16
C GLU A 84 20.98 -9.02 22.31
N THR A 85 20.23 -9.49 23.31
CA THR A 85 20.79 -10.23 24.45
C THR A 85 21.50 -11.52 24.01
N LEU A 86 20.84 -12.32 23.16
CA LEU A 86 21.40 -13.56 22.64
C LEU A 86 22.63 -13.30 21.74
N TYR A 87 22.58 -12.24 20.93
CA TYR A 87 23.70 -11.83 20.10
C TYR A 87 24.92 -11.50 20.95
N TRP A 88 24.78 -10.63 21.95
CA TRP A 88 25.90 -10.27 22.83
C TRP A 88 26.41 -11.45 23.66
N ALA A 89 25.54 -12.39 24.05
CA ALA A 89 25.96 -13.64 24.68
C ALA A 89 26.81 -14.49 23.74
N SER A 90 26.35 -14.69 22.50
CA SER A 90 27.10 -15.43 21.47
C SER A 90 28.44 -14.76 21.14
N VAL A 91 28.47 -13.44 21.03
CA VAL A 91 29.72 -12.69 20.84
C VAL A 91 30.68 -13.01 21.98
N LYS A 92 30.23 -12.89 23.25
CA LYS A 92 31.07 -13.21 24.42
C LYS A 92 31.58 -14.64 24.41
N GLU A 93 30.76 -15.63 24.06
CA GLU A 93 31.19 -17.03 23.94
C GLU A 93 32.19 -17.26 22.81
N SER A 94 32.07 -16.50 21.72
CA SER A 94 32.97 -16.60 20.56
C SER A 94 34.27 -15.79 20.70
N LEU A 95 34.36 -14.91 21.72
CA LEU A 95 35.56 -14.12 21.96
C LEU A 95 36.68 -15.06 22.41
N PRO A 96 37.86 -15.01 21.76
CA PRO A 96 38.98 -15.83 22.20
C PRO A 96 39.45 -15.38 23.60
N ASN A 97 39.93 -16.31 24.43
CA ASN A 97 40.43 -16.04 25.80
C ASN A 97 41.78 -15.30 25.80
N TRP A 98 41.87 -14.17 25.10
CA TRP A 98 43.07 -13.35 25.02
C TRP A 98 43.53 -12.89 26.40
N GLU A 99 42.63 -12.61 27.33
CA GLU A 99 42.98 -12.22 28.68
C GLU A 99 43.77 -13.31 29.42
N GLU A 100 43.27 -14.55 29.42
CA GLU A 100 43.96 -15.68 30.08
C GLU A 100 45.28 -16.02 29.40
N PHE A 101 45.34 -15.92 28.06
CA PHE A 101 46.55 -16.12 27.28
C PHE A 101 47.60 -15.03 27.57
N LEU A 102 47.22 -13.75 27.56
CA LEU A 102 48.11 -12.62 27.82
C LEU A 102 48.63 -12.62 29.26
N LEU A 103 47.85 -13.15 30.20
CA LEU A 103 48.26 -13.36 31.59
C LEU A 103 49.12 -14.61 31.80
N GLY A 104 49.43 -15.35 30.73
CA GLY A 104 50.23 -16.58 30.79
C GLY A 104 49.55 -17.76 31.50
N ARG A 105 48.22 -17.68 31.68
CA ARG A 105 47.41 -18.69 32.38
C ARG A 105 46.76 -19.69 31.44
N ALA A 106 46.72 -19.40 30.14
CA ALA A 106 46.16 -20.26 29.10
C ALA A 106 47.10 -20.38 27.89
N GLU A 107 46.95 -21.47 27.14
CA GLU A 107 47.58 -21.67 25.83
C GLU A 107 46.95 -20.76 24.75
N TYR A 108 47.52 -20.76 23.53
CA TYR A 108 47.11 -19.88 22.42
C TYR A 108 45.58 -19.86 22.26
N PRO A 109 44.95 -18.68 22.16
CA PRO A 109 43.52 -18.56 22.36
C PRO A 109 42.73 -19.36 21.30
N ILE A 110 41.81 -20.20 21.78
CA ILE A 110 40.95 -21.03 20.94
C ILE A 110 40.03 -20.10 20.14
N GLY A 111 40.17 -20.15 18.81
CA GLY A 111 39.44 -19.28 17.89
C GLY A 111 40.22 -18.99 16.60
N ILE A 112 41.55 -19.02 16.66
CA ILE A 112 42.40 -18.96 15.47
C ILE A 112 42.63 -20.40 14.99
N LYS A 113 41.72 -20.93 14.18
CA LYS A 113 41.96 -22.19 13.46
C LYS A 113 43.23 -22.01 12.62
N LYS A 114 44.34 -22.61 13.04
CA LYS A 114 45.54 -22.72 12.20
C LYS A 114 45.15 -23.55 10.98
N LEU A 115 44.97 -22.89 9.83
CA LEU A 115 44.85 -23.55 8.54
C LEU A 115 46.15 -24.33 8.33
N LYS A 116 46.16 -25.63 8.65
CA LYS A 116 47.31 -26.48 8.39
C LYS A 116 47.39 -26.68 6.87
N THR A 117 48.34 -26.00 6.25
CA THR A 117 48.79 -26.25 4.88
C THR A 117 49.25 -27.69 4.76
N THR A 118 48.36 -28.56 4.29
CA THR A 118 48.70 -29.94 3.95
C THR A 118 49.35 -29.91 2.58
N LYS A 119 50.68 -30.00 2.56
CA LYS A 119 51.47 -30.27 1.36
C LYS A 119 51.01 -31.63 0.80
N GLN A 120 50.24 -31.62 -0.30
CA GLN A 120 49.97 -32.81 -1.07
C GLN A 120 51.24 -33.15 -1.86
N ASN A 121 51.94 -34.21 -1.45
CA ASN A 121 52.97 -34.85 -2.26
C ASN A 121 52.27 -35.57 -3.41
N ILE A 122 52.41 -35.02 -4.62
CA ILE A 122 52.04 -35.70 -5.86
C ILE A 122 53.24 -36.58 -6.24
N SER A 123 53.07 -37.89 -6.07
CA SER A 123 53.95 -38.91 -6.65
C SER A 123 53.53 -39.13 -8.10
N TYR A 124 54.45 -38.93 -9.04
CA TYR A 124 54.33 -39.39 -10.41
C TYR A 124 54.80 -40.85 -10.50
N PRO A 125 54.14 -41.71 -11.28
CA PRO A 125 54.78 -42.91 -11.81
C PRO A 125 55.41 -42.59 -13.17
N GLU A 126 56.68 -42.97 -13.32
CA GLU A 126 57.38 -42.99 -14.60
C GLU A 126 56.85 -44.09 -15.53
N GLU A 127 57.13 -43.83 -16.80
CA GLU A 127 56.62 -44.40 -18.03
C GLU A 127 56.80 -45.92 -18.22
N ASP A 128 55.94 -46.50 -19.05
CA ASP A 128 56.38 -47.59 -19.93
C ASP A 128 55.80 -47.42 -21.36
N SER A 129 56.65 -46.84 -22.20
CA SER A 129 57.06 -47.33 -23.52
C SER A 129 56.02 -47.80 -24.57
N GLN A 130 55.87 -46.95 -25.59
CA GLN A 130 56.12 -47.22 -27.03
C GLN A 130 55.15 -48.09 -27.89
N LYS A 131 54.64 -47.41 -28.93
CA LYS A 131 54.47 -47.80 -30.37
C LYS A 131 53.25 -48.65 -30.78
N GLN A 132 52.42 -48.11 -31.69
CA GLN A 132 52.32 -48.44 -33.14
C GLN A 132 51.17 -47.63 -33.80
N ILE A 133 51.46 -46.62 -34.63
CA ILE A 133 51.27 -46.62 -36.11
C ILE A 133 50.00 -47.34 -36.59
N LEU A 134 48.96 -46.57 -36.89
CA LEU A 134 48.34 -46.45 -38.23
C LEU A 134 47.42 -45.23 -38.29
#